data_AF-A0A3N5KHU2-F1
#
_entry.id   AF-A0A3N5KHU2-F1
#
_cell.length_a   1.000
_cell.length_b   1.000
_cell.length_c   1.000
_cell.angle_alpha   90.00
_cell.angle_beta   90.00
_cell.angle_gamma   90.00
#
_symmetry.space_group_name_H-M   'P 1'
#
loop_
_entity.id
_entity.type
_entity.pdbx_description
1 polymer ?
#
loop_
_entity_poly.entity_id
_entity_poly.type
_entity_poly.pdbx_seq_one_letter_code
_entity_poly.pdbx_strand_id
1 'polypeptide(L)' 'MLPIKNKNVFLAVGQLSLAMSILLNHFVNDTGPVSFLIGLFTGLSIVFNAAFIWFLRKE' A
#
# COMPACT_ATOMS: atom_id res chain seq x y z
N MET A 1 -13.12 11.86 10.25
CA MET A 1 -11.68 12.04 10.57
C MET A 1 -11.19 10.77 11.24
N LEU A 2 -10.19 10.06 10.67
CA LEU A 2 -9.63 8.86 11.31
C LEU A 2 -8.99 9.24 12.66
N PRO A 3 -9.25 8.48 13.74
CA PRO A 3 -8.68 8.75 15.05
C PRO A 3 -7.14 8.76 14.97
N ILE A 4 -6.50 9.63 15.75
CA ILE A 4 -5.05 9.94 15.67
C ILE A 4 -4.18 8.68 15.74
N LYS A 5 -4.61 7.67 16.51
CA LYS A 5 -3.96 6.36 16.59
C LYS A 5 -3.89 5.63 15.23
N ASN A 6 -4.94 5.73 14.42
CA ASN A 6 -5.01 5.09 13.10
C ASN A 6 -4.15 5.83 12.06
N LYS A 7 -3.94 7.15 12.21
CA LYS A 7 -3.05 7.92 11.34
C LYS A 7 -1.59 7.51 11.50
N ASN A 8 -1.14 7.33 12.75
CA ASN A 8 0.24 6.90 13.02
C ASN A 8 0.51 5.48 12.53
N VAL A 9 -0.47 4.58 12.67
CA VAL A 9 -0.39 3.22 12.11
C VAL A 9 -0.32 3.27 10.57
N PHE A 10 -1.13 4.11 9.92
CA PHE A 10 -1.12 4.25 8.47
C PHE A 10 0.21 4.81 7.95
N LEU A 11 0.77 5.81 8.62
CA LEU A 11 2.09 6.37 8.32
C LEU A 11 3.21 5.34 8.52
N ALA A 12 3.17 4.56 9.62
CA ALA A 12 4.14 3.52 9.91
C ALA A 12 4.10 2.40 8.85
N VAL A 13 2.91 1.96 8.43
CA VAL A 13 2.76 0.95 7.36
C VAL A 13 3.30 1.48 6.03
N GLY A 14 3.02 2.74 5.69
CA GLY A 14 3.56 3.37 4.49
C GLY A 14 5.09 3.44 4.49
N GLN A 15 5.70 3.86 5.61
CA GLN A 15 7.16 3.93 5.76
C GLN A 15 7.82 2.55 5.72
N LEU A 16 7.21 1.55 6.37
CA LEU A 16 7.70 0.16 6.34
C LEU A 16 7.67 -0.42 4.92
N SER A 17 6.57 -0.19 4.20
CA SER A 17 6.41 -0.66 2.82
C SER A 17 7.42 -0.01 1.88
N LEU A 18 7.70 1.28 2.06
CA LEU A 18 8.71 2.01 1.29
C LEU A 18 10.13 1.52 1.60
N ALA A 19 10.46 1.33 2.88
CA ALA A 19 11.75 0.79 3.30
C ALA A 19 11.97 -0.65 2.78
N MET A 20 10.94 -1.49 2.82
CA MET A 20 11.00 -2.85 2.29
C MET A 20 11.15 -2.86 0.76
N SER A 21 10.48 -1.93 0.07
CA SER A 21 10.62 -1.74 -1.38
C SER A 21 12.05 -1.34 -1.76
N ILE A 22 12.65 -0.38 -1.04
CA ILE A 22 14.04 0.05 -1.24
C ILE A 22 15.01 -1.10 -0.97
N LEU A 23 14.79 -1.85 0.12
CA LEU A 23 15.61 -3.00 0.49
C LEU A 23 15.54 -4.09 -0.59
N LEU A 24 14.34 -4.48 -1.01
CA LEU A 24 14.13 -5.48 -2.06
C LEU A 24 14.75 -5.05 -3.39
N ASN A 25 14.64 -3.78 -3.75
CA ASN A 25 15.27 -3.24 -4.95
C ASN A 25 16.80 -3.26 -4.90
N HIS A 26 17.41 -3.21 -3.71
CA HIS A 26 18.87 -3.25 -3.56
C HIS A 26 19.42 -4.68 -3.53
N PHE A 27 18.69 -5.63 -2.93
CA PHE A 27 19.16 -7.00 -2.72
C PHE A 27 18.69 -7.99 -3.80
N VAL A 28 17.62 -7.68 -4.53
CA VAL A 28 17.11 -8.55 -5.60
C VAL A 28 17.56 -7.97 -6.94
N ASN A 29 18.60 -8.57 -7.52
CA ASN A 29 19.16 -8.18 -8.82
C ASN A 29 18.17 -8.38 -9.98
N ASP A 30 17.09 -9.13 -9.71
CA ASP A 30 15.99 -9.38 -10.64
C ASP A 30 14.77 -8.54 -10.22
N THR A 31 14.51 -7.44 -10.93
CA THR A 31 13.47 -6.47 -10.58
C THR A 31 12.05 -6.94 -10.90
N GLY A 32 11.90 -8.09 -11.58
CA GLY A 32 10.62 -8.65 -11.99
C GLY A 32 9.67 -8.98 -10.82
N PRO A 33 10.07 -9.82 -9.85
CA PRO A 33 9.24 -10.19 -8.71
C PRO A 33 8.86 -9.00 -7.81
N VAL A 34 9.77 -8.04 -7.65
CA VAL A 34 9.54 -6.83 -6.84
C VAL A 34 8.53 -5.93 -7.54
N SER A 35 8.69 -5.70 -8.85
CA SER A 35 7.76 -4.91 -9.64
C SER A 35 6.37 -5.54 -9.69
N PHE A 36 6.31 -6.88 -9.76
CA PHE A 36 5.05 -7.62 -9.68
C PHE A 36 4.35 -7.41 -8.33
N LEU A 37 5.08 -7.52 -7.21
CA LEU A 37 4.52 -7.29 -5.88
C LEU A 37 4.04 -5.85 -5.70
N ILE A 38 4.83 -4.86 -6.13
CA ILE A 38 4.44 -3.45 -6.08
C ILE A 38 3.16 -3.23 -6.91
N GLY A 39 3.09 -3.78 -8.12
CA GLY A 39 1.91 -3.70 -8.99
C GLY A 39 0.68 -4.35 -8.35
N LEU A 40 0.84 -5.54 -7.77
CA LEU A 40 -0.23 -6.27 -7.07
C LEU A 40 -0.78 -5.47 -5.88
N PHE A 41 0.10 -4.98 -4.99
CA PHE A 41 -0.31 -4.19 -3.84
C PHE A 41 -0.96 -2.86 -4.24
N THR A 42 -0.44 -2.21 -5.29
CA THR A 42 -1.02 -0.97 -5.83
C THR A 42 -2.42 -1.22 -6.39
N GLY A 43 -2.60 -2.27 -7.20
CA GLY A 43 -3.89 -2.65 -7.76
C GLY A 43 -4.93 -2.99 -6.68
N LEU A 44 -4.54 -3.78 -5.68
CA LEU A 44 -5.40 -4.09 -4.53
C LEU A 44 -5.83 -2.83 -3.78
N SER A 45 -4.90 -1.91 -3.51
CA SER A 45 -5.19 -0.63 -2.85
C SER A 45 -6.20 0.22 -3.63
N ILE A 46 -6.10 0.26 -4.97
CA ILE A 46 -7.04 1.00 -5.83
C ILE A 46 -8.44 0.38 -5.75
N VAL A 47 -8.54 -0.95 -5.87
CA VAL A 47 -9.82 -1.67 -5.81
C VAL A 47 -10.50 -1.47 -4.46
N PHE A 48 -9.75 -1.59 -3.36
CA PHE A 48 -10.28 -1.36 -2.01
C PHE A 48 -10.76 0.09 -1.82
N ASN A 49 -10.00 1.09 -2.29
CA ASN A 49 -10.42 2.48 -2.22
C ASN A 49 -11.68 2.75 -3.05
N ALA A 50 -11.75 2.22 -4.28
CA ALA A 50 -12.92 2.37 -5.13
C ALA A 50 -14.18 1.72 -4.50
N ALA A 51 -14.03 0.52 -3.93
CA ALA A 51 -15.10 -0.17 -3.22
C ALA A 51 -15.56 0.63 -1.98
N PHE A 52 -14.63 1.20 -1.22
CA PHE A 52 -14.94 2.02 -0.05
C PHE A 52 -15.68 3.31 -0.41
N ILE A 53 -15.26 4.00 -1.47
CA ILE A 53 -15.97 5.19 -1.98
C ILE A 53 -17.38 4.81 -2.46
N TRP A 54 -17.52 3.69 -3.16
CA TRP A 54 -18.82 3.19 -3.60
C TRP A 54 -19.75 2.86 -2.43
N PHE A 55 -19.22 2.25 -1.37
CA PHE A 55 -19.95 1.97 -0.14
C PHE A 55 -20.45 3.27 0.52
N LEU A 56 -19.58 4.25 0.71
CA LEU A 56 -19.95 5.56 1.29
C LEU A 56 -20.98 6.33 0.46
N ARG A 57 -21.10 6.05 -0.84
CA ARG A 57 -22.11 6.68 -1.71
C ARG A 57 -23.50 6.05 -1.56
N LYS A 58 -23.59 4.86 -0.94
CA LYS A 58 -24.83 4.11 -0.76
C LYS A 58 -25.45 4.29 0.62
N GLU A 59 -24.70 4.85 1.57
CA GLU A 59 -25.22 5.39 2.85
C GLU A 59 -25.70 6.83 2.67
#